data_AF-A0A6J4J4U8-F1
#
_entry.id   AF-A0A6J4J4U8-F1
#
_cell.length_a   1.000
_cell.length_b   1.000
_cell.length_c   1.000
_cell.angle_alpha   90.00
_cell.angle_beta   90.00
_cell.angle_gamma   90.00
#
_symmetry.space_group_name_H-M   'P 1'
#
loop_
_entity.id
_entity.type
_entity.pdbx_description
1 polymer ?
#
loop_
_entity_poly.entity_id
_entity_poly.type
_entity_poly.pdbx_seq_one_letter_code
_entity_poly.pdbx_strand_id
1 'polypeptide(L)' 'EYEASTEEAILRSAEPAADEGGVTYWEANVKPDETTLHRFHKAHDEPDRRVVVEPMTHGEAGAVVEQIADALKGDPT' A
#
# COMPACT_ATOMS: atom_id res chain seq x y z
N GLU A 1 -24.60 -10.71 -16.47
CA GLU A 1 -24.66 -10.96 -15.02
C GLU A 1 -24.05 -9.78 -14.26
N TYR A 2 -24.52 -9.47 -13.06
CA TYR A 2 -23.92 -8.43 -12.21
C TYR A 2 -22.69 -9.03 -11.54
N GLU A 3 -21.49 -8.62 -11.97
CA GLU A 3 -20.25 -8.85 -11.23
C GLU A 3 -20.39 -8.17 -9.87
N ALA A 4 -20.23 -8.94 -8.81
CA ALA A 4 -20.15 -8.41 -7.45
C ALA A 4 -19.11 -7.29 -7.43
N SER A 5 -19.48 -6.12 -6.91
CA SER A 5 -18.50 -5.09 -6.58
C SER A 5 -17.52 -5.73 -5.61
N THR A 6 -16.32 -6.08 -6.08
CA THR A 6 -15.22 -6.40 -5.17
C THR A 6 -15.01 -5.13 -4.36
N GLU A 7 -15.49 -5.13 -3.10
CA GLU A 7 -15.25 -4.10 -2.08
C GLU A 7 -13.77 -4.12 -1.67
N GLU A 8 -12.88 -4.17 -2.64
CA GLU A 8 -11.44 -4.30 -2.50
C GLU A 8 -10.80 -3.03 -3.02
N ALA A 9 -10.06 -2.35 -2.16
CA ALA A 9 -9.25 -1.19 -2.52
C ALA A 9 -7.77 -1.55 -2.34
N ILE A 10 -6.97 -1.32 -3.37
CA ILE A 10 -5.50 -1.39 -3.30
C ILE A 10 -5.00 0.03 -3.12
N LEU A 11 -4.48 0.32 -1.93
CA LEU A 11 -3.90 1.60 -1.58
C LEU A 11 -2.39 1.51 -1.63
N ARG A 12 -1.74 2.51 -2.20
CA ARG A 12 -0.28 2.65 -2.18
C ARG A 12 0.09 3.88 -1.38
N SER A 13 1.18 3.81 -0.63
CA SER A 13 1.68 4.95 0.14
C SER A 13 1.83 6.18 -0.75
N ALA A 14 1.24 7.30 -0.34
CA ALA A 14 1.31 8.59 -1.03
C ALA A 14 2.75 9.10 -1.24
N GLU A 15 3.65 8.78 -0.31
CA GLU A 15 5.07 9.17 -0.36
C GLU A 15 5.96 7.92 -0.45
N PRO A 16 6.16 7.36 -1.66
CA PRO A 16 7.10 6.28 -1.86
C PRO A 16 8.55 6.77 -1.73
N ALA A 17 9.42 5.95 -1.14
CA ALA A 17 10.84 6.24 -1.03
C ALA A 17 11.56 5.77 -2.30
N ALA A 18 12.09 6.72 -3.09
CA ALA A 18 12.86 6.42 -4.29
C ALA A 18 14.37 6.56 -4.02
N ASP A 19 15.16 5.66 -4.59
CA ASP A 19 16.61 5.72 -4.61
C ASP A 19 17.15 5.43 -6.02
N GLU A 20 18.48 5.33 -6.19
CA GLU A 20 19.09 5.06 -7.50
C GLU A 20 18.79 3.65 -8.04
N GLY A 21 18.40 2.71 -7.17
CA GLY A 21 18.12 1.31 -7.51
C GLY A 21 16.64 1.01 -7.75
N GLY A 22 15.72 1.83 -7.22
CA GLY A 22 14.30 1.62 -7.41
C GLY A 22 13.40 2.45 -6.50
N VAL A 23 12.21 1.91 -6.26
CA VAL A 23 11.16 2.55 -5.45
C VAL A 23 10.65 1.58 -4.40
N THR A 24 10.66 2.02 -3.14
CA THR A 24 10.07 1.33 -2.01
C THR A 24 8.76 2.00 -1.61
N TYR A 25 7.70 1.21 -1.48
CA TYR A 25 6.37 1.70 -1.11
C TYR A 25 5.60 0.70 -0.27
N TRP A 26 4.59 1.19 0.46
CA TRP A 26 3.62 0.34 1.14
C TRP A 26 2.41 0.11 0.24
N GLU A 27 1.88 -1.11 0.23
CA GLU A 27 0.64 -1.45 -0.43
C GLU A 27 -0.30 -2.12 0.58
N ALA A 28 -1.47 -1.52 0.78
CA ALA A 28 -2.54 -2.08 1.59
C ALA A 28 -3.65 -2.62 0.67
N ASN A 29 -4.03 -3.88 0.89
CA ASN A 29 -5.25 -4.44 0.32
C ASN A 29 -6.33 -4.38 1.41
N VAL A 30 -7.33 -3.53 1.17
CA VAL A 30 -8.37 -3.20 2.12
C VAL A 30 -9.69 -3.79 1.65
N LYS A 31 -10.30 -4.58 2.52
CA LYS A 31 -11.64 -5.18 2.41
C LYS A 31 -12.47 -4.76 3.63
N PRO A 32 -13.80 -4.94 3.62
CA PRO A 32 -14.64 -4.52 4.75
C PRO A 32 -14.22 -5.12 6.10
N ASP A 33 -13.80 -6.39 6.10
CA ASP A 33 -13.49 -7.15 7.31
C ASP A 33 -11.98 -7.49 7.46
N GLU A 34 -11.16 -7.18 6.46
CA GLU A 34 -9.75 -7.57 6.42
C GLU A 34 -8.91 -6.47 5.80
N THR A 35 -7.74 -6.21 6.36
CA THR A 35 -6.72 -5.39 5.71
C THR A 35 -5.37 -6.08 5.81
N THR A 36 -4.71 -6.24 4.67
CA THR A 36 -3.33 -6.72 4.61
C THR A 36 -2.41 -5.60 4.17
N LEU A 37 -1.23 -5.51 4.78
CA LEU A 37 -0.25 -4.47 4.50
C LEU A 37 1.10 -5.10 4.19
N HIS A 38 1.69 -4.71 3.07
CA HIS A 38 3.02 -5.17 2.65
C HIS A 38 3.89 -4.00 2.22
N ARG A 39 5.20 -4.11 2.49
CA ARG A 39 6.21 -3.23 1.90
C ARG A 39 6.76 -3.90 0.66
N PHE A 40 6.80 -3.17 -0.45
CA PHE A 40 7.38 -3.62 -1.70
C PHE A 40 8.57 -2.76 -2.09
N HIS A 41 9.59 -3.39 -2.65
CA HIS A 41 10.63 -2.71 -3.43
C HIS A 41 10.51 -3.12 -4.89
N LYS A 42 10.50 -2.12 -5.78
CA LYS A 42 10.47 -2.28 -7.22
C LYS A 42 11.78 -1.71 -7.79
N ALA A 43 12.72 -2.60 -8.10
CA ALA A 43 13.95 -2.23 -8.78
C ALA A 43 13.65 -1.79 -10.23
N HIS A 44 14.45 -0.88 -10.78
CA HIS A 44 14.27 -0.37 -12.14
C HIS A 44 14.62 -1.39 -13.23
N ASP A 45 15.59 -2.25 -12.95
CA ASP A 45 16.17 -3.23 -13.87
C ASP A 45 15.54 -4.63 -13.75
N GLU A 46 14.65 -4.83 -12.78
CA GLU A 46 13.92 -6.09 -12.61
C GLU A 46 12.44 -5.96 -13.02
N PRO A 47 11.83 -6.99 -13.64
CA PRO A 47 10.43 -6.98 -14.02
C PRO A 47 9.48 -7.19 -12.84
N ASP A 48 9.93 -7.81 -11.76
CA ASP A 48 9.11 -8.13 -10.59
C ASP A 48 9.33 -7.15 -9.44
N ARG A 49 8.39 -7.12 -8.49
CA ARG A 49 8.52 -6.44 -7.20
C ARG A 49 8.79 -7.46 -6.11
N ARG A 50 9.52 -7.08 -5.08
CA ARG A 50 9.87 -7.97 -3.96
C ARG A 50 9.28 -7.45 -2.67
N VAL A 51 8.88 -8.36 -1.78
CA VAL A 51 8.45 -8.02 -0.42
C VAL A 51 9.69 -7.68 0.40
N VAL A 52 9.63 -6.55 1.09
CA VAL A 52 10.68 -6.10 2.01
C VAL A 52 10.23 -6.36 3.44
N VAL A 53 11.06 -7.03 4.23
CA VAL A 53 10.80 -7.28 5.66
C VAL A 53 11.81 -6.50 6.47
N GLU A 54 11.45 -5.28 6.84
CA GLU A 54 12.26 -4.36 7.64
C GLU A 54 11.38 -3.69 8.70
N PRO A 55 11.96 -3.23 9.82
CA PRO A 55 11.23 -2.43 10.79
C PRO A 55 10.64 -1.18 10.16
N MET A 56 9.39 -0.89 10.50
CA MET A 56 8.72 0.35 10.16
C MET A 56 8.92 1.36 11.31
N THR A 57 9.16 2.62 10.99
CA THR A 57 9.16 3.69 12.01
C THR A 57 7.74 4.04 12.44
N HIS A 58 7.57 4.61 13.63
CA HIS A 58 6.24 5.02 14.11
C HIS A 58 5.59 6.10 13.22
N GLY A 59 6.38 6.97 12.60
CA GLY A 59 5.87 8.01 11.69
C GLY A 59 5.27 7.40 10.42
N GLU A 60 5.98 6.44 9.81
CA GLU A 60 5.48 5.70 8.65
C GLU A 60 4.22 4.89 8.99
N ALA A 61 4.17 4.29 10.18
CA ALA A 61 3.00 3.57 10.65
C ALA A 61 1.75 4.47 10.74
N GLY A 62 1.91 5.67 11.31
CA GLY A 62 0.84 6.65 11.40
C GLY A 62 0.31 7.05 10.01
N ALA A 63 1.22 7.42 9.10
CA ALA A 63 0.85 7.86 7.76
C ALA A 63 0.13 6.77 6.94
N VAL A 64 0.52 5.50 7.08
CA VAL A 64 -0.15 4.38 6.41
C VAL A 64 -1.53 4.10 7.00
N VAL A 65 -1.66 4.14 8.33
CA VAL A 65 -2.94 3.94 9.02
C VAL A 65 -3.95 5.03 8.66
N GLU A 66 -3.53 6.29 8.57
CA GLU A 66 -4.39 7.40 8.14
C GLU A 66 -4.93 7.19 6.71
N GLN A 67 -4.07 6.80 5.76
CA GLN A 67 -4.49 6.50 4.39
C GLN A 67 -5.51 5.34 4.32
N ILE A 68 -5.29 4.28 5.11
CA ILE A 68 -6.23 3.16 5.19
C ILE A 68 -7.56 3.62 5.78
N ALA A 69 -7.53 4.42 6.85
CA ALA A 69 -8.73 4.93 7.50
C ALA A 69 -9.54 5.85 6.58
N ASP A 70 -8.88 6.68 5.78
CA ASP A 70 -9.56 7.59 4.85
C ASP A 70 -10.18 6.84 3.66
N ALA A 71 -9.48 5.84 3.13
CA ALA A 71 -10.04 4.96 2.11
C ALA A 71 -11.28 4.19 2.61
N LEU A 72 -11.29 3.72 3.86
CA LEU A 72 -12.43 3.04 4.48
C LEU A 72 -13.63 3.98 4.71
N LYS A 73 -13.39 5.28 4.90
CA LYS A 73 -14.47 6.29 5.00
C LYS A 73 -15.07 6.63 3.64
N GLY A 74 -14.43 6.21 2.53
CA GLY A 74 -14.89 6.48 1.17
C GLY A 74 -14.66 7.92 0.71
N ASP A 75 -13.73 8.65 1.33
CA ASP A 75 -13.38 10.00 0.89
C ASP A 75 -12.34 9.93 -0.25
N PRO A 76 -12.69 10.31 -1.50
CA PRO A 76 -11.73 10.36 -2.59
C PRO A 76 -10.89 11.63 -2.43
N THR A 77 -9.61 11.46 -2.08
CA THR A 77 -8.60 12.50 -2.28
C THR A 77 -8.15 12.54 -3.74
#